data_AF-A0A844CW27-F1
#
_entry.id   AF-A0A844CW27-F1
#
_cell.length_a   1.000
_cell.length_b   1.000
_cell.length_c   1.000
_cell.angle_alpha   90.00
_cell.angle_beta   90.00
_cell.angle_gamma   90.00
#
_symmetry.space_group_name_H-M   'P 1'
#
loop_
_entity.id
_entity.type
_entity.pdbx_description
1 polymer ?
#
loop_
_entity_poly.entity_id
_entity_poly.type
_entity_poly.pdbx_seq_one_letter_code
_entity_poly.pdbx_strand_id
1 'polypeptide(L)'
;MRPAPLSGLPPLVAGLFALAAPAGAETDFTDLTPTERAIFHSEIREALLGLPDLTQRIAPPPIDPYADAVENDLARIKAQADRLFAPDLPGFGPKDAAQTIALLTRADCAPCAKAEADLRKLTKGRDLRVTLIDMDENPDLVQALELDLAPSYVLPDMMLRGHMPAIVLKRYLTR
;
A
#
# COMPACT_ATOMS: atom_id res chain seq x y z
N MET A 1 9.38 30.63 108.52
CA MET A 1 7.91 30.63 108.33
C MET A 1 7.55 29.50 107.37
N ARG A 2 6.71 28.57 107.85
CA ARG A 2 5.91 27.50 107.21
C ARG A 2 6.26 26.96 105.79
N PRO A 3 6.38 25.62 105.61
CA PRO A 3 6.51 24.94 104.32
C PRO A 3 5.19 24.34 103.76
N ALA A 4 5.27 23.89 102.50
CA ALA A 4 4.41 22.94 101.74
C ALA A 4 3.17 23.51 101.00
N PRO A 5 2.68 22.87 99.89
CA PRO A 5 2.93 21.48 99.50
C PRO A 5 3.28 21.16 98.03
N LEU A 6 3.90 19.98 97.89
CA LEU A 6 4.05 19.17 96.68
C LEU A 6 2.69 18.70 96.16
N SER A 7 2.57 18.54 94.83
CA SER A 7 1.61 17.63 94.18
C SER A 7 2.03 17.36 92.73
N GLY A 8 2.13 16.07 92.36
CA GLY A 8 2.08 15.59 90.97
C GLY A 8 3.34 14.87 90.45
N LEU A 9 3.24 13.56 90.25
CA LEU A 9 4.23 12.64 89.64
C LEU A 9 3.43 11.70 88.68
N PRO A 10 4.07 10.89 87.82
CA PRO A 10 4.39 10.97 86.36
C PRO A 10 3.40 10.10 85.51
N PRO A 11 3.70 9.35 84.39
CA PRO A 11 4.82 9.24 83.41
C PRO A 11 4.36 9.11 81.91
N LEU A 12 5.23 8.59 81.01
CA LEU A 12 4.98 7.79 79.77
C LEU A 12 5.36 8.32 78.36
N VAL A 13 6.45 7.71 77.87
CA VAL A 13 6.85 7.24 76.51
C VAL A 13 5.77 7.14 75.41
N ALA A 14 6.11 7.57 74.18
CA ALA A 14 5.80 6.95 72.86
C ALA A 14 6.41 7.85 71.75
N GLY A 15 7.24 7.42 70.79
CA GLY A 15 7.12 6.23 69.95
C GLY A 15 6.46 6.59 68.61
N LEU A 16 7.10 7.44 67.78
CA LEU A 16 6.56 7.85 66.47
C LEU A 16 6.89 6.79 65.40
N PHE A 17 6.09 5.72 65.34
CA PHE A 17 6.03 4.82 64.18
C PHE A 17 5.00 5.40 63.20
N ALA A 18 5.47 6.03 62.12
CA ALA A 18 4.62 6.35 60.98
C ALA A 18 4.32 5.04 60.22
N LEU A 19 3.08 4.57 60.34
CA LEU A 19 2.52 3.44 59.59
C LEU A 19 2.50 3.78 58.10
N ALA A 20 3.35 3.13 57.31
CA ALA A 20 3.10 2.94 55.89
C ALA A 20 2.00 1.88 55.76
N ALA A 21 0.75 2.31 55.64
CA ALA A 21 -0.36 1.42 55.34
C ALA A 21 -0.28 0.97 53.87
N PRO A 22 -0.50 -0.32 53.55
CA PRO A 22 -0.66 -0.75 52.18
C PRO A 22 -2.03 -0.23 51.70
N ALA A 23 -2.04 0.61 50.68
CA ALA A 23 -3.28 0.95 49.98
C ALA A 23 -3.73 -0.31 49.22
N GLY A 24 -4.65 -1.07 49.81
CA GLY A 24 -5.41 -2.09 49.10
C GLY A 24 -6.25 -1.41 48.02
N ALA A 25 -5.87 -1.63 46.77
CA ALA A 25 -6.43 -1.02 45.59
C ALA A 25 -7.79 -1.64 45.23
N GLU A 26 -8.86 -0.87 45.36
CA GLU A 26 -10.06 -1.01 44.54
C GLU A 26 -9.96 0.07 43.45
N THR A 27 -9.03 -0.13 42.50
CA THR A 27 -8.81 0.83 41.43
C THR A 27 -9.96 0.74 40.43
N ASP A 28 -10.83 1.75 40.43
CA ASP A 28 -11.84 1.90 39.38
C ASP A 28 -11.17 2.36 38.08
N PHE A 29 -11.01 1.43 37.13
CA PHE A 29 -10.43 1.71 35.82
C PHE A 29 -11.26 2.71 34.99
N THR A 30 -12.51 2.98 35.38
CA THR A 30 -13.37 3.98 34.74
C THR A 30 -13.22 5.38 35.32
N ASP A 31 -12.62 5.54 36.51
CA ASP A 31 -12.40 6.84 37.19
C ASP A 31 -11.01 6.94 37.85
N LEU A 32 -9.96 6.92 37.03
CA LEU A 32 -8.57 7.04 37.49
C LEU A 32 -8.20 8.50 37.80
N THR A 33 -7.65 8.73 39.00
CA THR A 33 -6.96 9.99 39.31
C THR A 33 -5.74 10.20 38.39
N PRO A 34 -5.21 11.43 38.26
CA PRO A 34 -4.05 11.69 37.42
C PRO A 34 -2.81 10.84 37.78
N THR A 35 -2.59 10.59 39.06
CA THR A 35 -1.47 9.77 39.55
C THR A 35 -1.65 8.30 39.19
N GLU A 36 -2.83 7.74 39.41
CA GLU A 36 -3.12 6.33 39.08
C GLU A 36 -3.05 6.09 37.57
N ARG A 37 -3.51 7.05 36.76
CA ARG A 37 -3.40 7.01 35.30
C ARG A 37 -1.94 7.01 34.84
N ALA A 38 -1.08 7.80 35.48
CA ALA A 38 0.34 7.85 35.15
C ALA A 38 1.03 6.51 35.44
N ILE A 39 0.72 5.89 36.59
CA ILE A 39 1.22 4.55 36.94
C ILE A 39 0.72 3.52 35.94
N PHE A 40 -0.60 3.48 35.66
CA PHE A 40 -1.18 2.54 34.69
C PHE A 40 -0.59 2.69 33.28
N HIS A 41 -0.35 3.92 32.81
CA HIS A 41 0.33 4.15 31.53
C HIS A 41 1.76 3.60 31.52
N SER A 42 2.49 3.68 32.62
CA SER A 42 3.85 3.12 32.71
C SER A 42 3.83 1.59 32.62
N GLU A 43 2.90 0.94 33.31
CA GLU A 43 2.71 -0.51 33.27
C GLU A 43 2.28 -1.01 31.88
N ILE A 44 1.32 -0.33 31.22
CA ILE A 44 0.94 -0.66 29.83
C ILE A 44 2.14 -0.50 28.90
N ARG A 45 2.93 0.56 29.06
CA ARG A 45 4.10 0.79 28.21
C ARG A 45 5.10 -0.35 28.36
N GLU A 46 5.43 -0.74 29.58
CA GLU A 46 6.34 -1.88 29.83
C GLU A 46 5.76 -3.19 29.27
N ALA A 47 4.47 -3.45 29.48
CA ALA A 47 3.81 -4.63 28.95
C ALA A 47 3.83 -4.68 27.41
N LEU A 48 3.59 -3.55 26.74
CA LEU A 48 3.66 -3.46 25.27
C LEU A 48 5.10 -3.60 24.75
N LEU A 49 6.09 -3.03 25.44
CA LEU A 49 7.51 -3.17 25.09
C LEU A 49 8.02 -4.60 25.29
N GLY A 50 7.42 -5.37 26.20
CA GLY A 50 7.70 -6.80 26.41
C GLY A 50 7.13 -7.72 25.32
N LEU A 51 6.38 -7.20 24.35
CA LEU A 51 5.73 -7.98 23.28
C LEU A 51 6.35 -7.66 21.90
N PRO A 52 7.53 -8.20 21.57
CA PRO A 52 8.28 -7.85 20.35
C PRO A 52 7.52 -8.14 19.05
N ASP A 53 6.64 -9.14 19.05
CA ASP A 53 5.85 -9.55 17.86
C ASP A 53 4.40 -9.06 17.91
N LEU A 54 4.05 -8.17 18.85
CA LEU A 54 2.68 -7.67 18.98
C LEU A 54 2.17 -7.11 17.66
N THR A 55 3.00 -6.32 16.98
CA THR A 55 2.68 -5.70 15.68
C THR A 55 2.37 -6.74 14.61
N GLN A 56 3.04 -7.89 14.60
CA GLN A 56 2.77 -8.97 13.64
C GLN A 56 1.49 -9.73 13.99
N ARG A 57 1.22 -9.92 15.28
CA ARG A 57 0.03 -10.63 15.79
C ARG A 57 -1.27 -9.85 15.60
N ILE A 58 -1.18 -8.51 15.59
CA ILE A 58 -2.33 -7.60 15.40
C ILE A 58 -2.32 -6.91 14.05
N ALA A 59 -1.34 -7.20 13.18
CA ALA A 59 -1.29 -6.63 11.85
C ALA A 59 -2.60 -7.03 11.13
N PRO A 60 -3.41 -6.06 10.68
CA PRO A 60 -4.48 -6.38 9.75
C PRO A 60 -3.85 -7.02 8.51
N PRO A 61 -4.59 -7.87 7.77
CA PRO A 61 -4.11 -8.35 6.48
C PRO A 61 -3.72 -7.13 5.62
N PRO A 62 -2.63 -7.21 4.85
CA PRO A 62 -2.25 -6.12 3.97
C PRO A 62 -3.42 -5.83 3.03
N ILE A 63 -3.97 -4.62 3.13
CA ILE A 63 -4.98 -4.12 2.20
C ILE A 63 -4.21 -3.56 1.02
N ASP A 64 -4.40 -4.14 -0.17
CA ASP A 64 -4.00 -3.50 -1.42
C ASP A 64 -5.17 -2.61 -1.87
N PRO A 65 -5.06 -1.27 -1.70
CA PRO A 65 -6.15 -0.37 -2.10
C PRO A 65 -6.38 -0.35 -3.62
N TYR A 66 -5.53 -1.00 -4.41
CA TYR A 66 -5.63 -1.05 -5.86
C TYR A 66 -6.02 -2.42 -6.42
N ALA A 67 -6.27 -3.42 -5.58
CA ALA A 67 -6.61 -4.78 -6.04
C ALA A 67 -7.81 -4.80 -7.00
N ASP A 68 -8.91 -4.15 -6.62
CA ASP A 68 -10.13 -4.08 -7.45
C ASP A 68 -9.86 -3.36 -8.77
N ALA A 69 -9.03 -2.31 -8.77
CA ALA A 69 -8.67 -1.57 -9.98
C ALA A 69 -7.84 -2.44 -10.93
N VAL A 70 -6.86 -3.19 -10.39
CA VAL A 70 -6.06 -4.14 -11.16
C VAL A 70 -6.94 -5.25 -11.76
N GLU A 71 -7.84 -5.83 -10.97
CA GLU A 71 -8.75 -6.87 -11.45
C GLU A 71 -9.66 -6.36 -12.57
N ASN A 72 -10.17 -5.13 -12.45
CA ASN A 72 -10.98 -4.49 -13.49
C ASN A 72 -10.19 -4.25 -14.78
N ASP A 73 -8.95 -3.75 -14.68
CA ASP A 73 -8.09 -3.54 -15.85
C ASP A 73 -7.79 -4.86 -16.56
N LEU A 74 -7.44 -5.91 -15.81
CA LEU A 74 -7.21 -7.25 -16.34
C LEU A 74 -8.47 -7.83 -17.00
N ALA A 75 -9.64 -7.62 -16.40
CA ALA A 75 -10.92 -8.05 -16.98
C ALA A 75 -11.19 -7.36 -18.32
N ARG A 76 -10.91 -6.06 -18.44
CA ARG A 76 -11.04 -5.30 -19.70
C ARG A 76 -10.10 -5.81 -20.78
N ILE A 77 -8.82 -6.01 -20.44
CA ILE A 77 -7.83 -6.56 -21.37
C ILE A 77 -8.28 -7.93 -21.87
N LYS A 78 -8.69 -8.82 -20.95
CA LYS A 78 -9.15 -10.17 -21.28
C LYS A 78 -10.39 -10.14 -22.18
N ALA A 79 -11.35 -9.27 -21.90
CA ALA A 79 -12.56 -9.14 -22.71
C ALA A 79 -12.28 -8.64 -24.13
N GLN A 80 -11.19 -7.90 -24.34
CA GLN A 80 -10.79 -7.34 -25.63
C GLN A 80 -9.60 -8.06 -26.28
N ALA A 81 -9.17 -9.20 -25.74
CA ALA A 81 -7.93 -9.87 -26.13
C ALA A 81 -7.85 -10.17 -27.65
N ASP A 82 -8.95 -10.60 -28.27
CA ASP A 82 -8.99 -10.88 -29.70
C ASP A 82 -8.79 -9.62 -30.56
N ARG A 83 -9.22 -8.45 -30.07
CA ARG A 83 -9.04 -7.16 -30.77
C ARG A 83 -7.68 -6.53 -30.50
N LEU A 84 -6.97 -7.00 -29.48
CA LEU A 84 -5.66 -6.49 -29.08
C LEU A 84 -4.52 -7.36 -29.63
N PHE A 85 -4.69 -8.68 -29.62
CA PHE A 85 -3.59 -9.64 -29.74
C PHE A 85 -3.79 -10.73 -30.79
N ALA A 86 -4.90 -10.74 -31.53
CA ALA A 86 -5.07 -11.73 -32.59
C ALA A 86 -3.95 -11.58 -33.66
N PRO A 87 -3.40 -12.70 -34.15
CA PRO A 87 -2.19 -12.70 -34.97
C PRO A 87 -2.35 -11.95 -36.30
N ASP A 88 -3.57 -11.95 -36.85
CA ASP A 88 -3.91 -11.37 -38.16
C ASP A 88 -4.25 -9.88 -38.12
N LEU A 89 -4.24 -9.24 -36.95
CA LEU A 89 -4.48 -7.80 -36.84
C LEU A 89 -3.38 -6.97 -37.52
N PRO A 90 -3.65 -5.73 -37.93
CA PRO A 90 -2.61 -4.84 -38.47
C PRO A 90 -1.45 -4.65 -37.48
N GLY A 91 -0.21 -4.71 -37.98
CA GLY A 91 0.98 -4.47 -37.15
C GLY A 91 2.27 -5.04 -37.73
N PHE A 92 3.26 -5.31 -36.88
CA PHE A 92 4.53 -5.94 -37.26
C PHE A 92 5.02 -6.98 -36.25
N GLY A 93 6.03 -7.78 -36.63
CA GLY A 93 6.56 -8.92 -35.86
C GLY A 93 6.00 -10.28 -36.32
N PRO A 94 6.55 -11.39 -35.82
CA PRO A 94 6.06 -12.74 -36.13
C PRO A 94 4.62 -12.94 -35.62
N LYS A 95 3.77 -13.61 -36.41
CA LYS A 95 2.36 -13.84 -36.02
C LYS A 95 2.22 -14.81 -34.85
N ASP A 96 3.18 -15.71 -34.70
CA ASP A 96 3.28 -16.75 -33.67
C ASP A 96 4.20 -16.36 -32.51
N ALA A 97 4.53 -15.07 -32.39
CA ALA A 97 5.44 -14.60 -31.35
C ALA A 97 4.90 -14.87 -29.94
N ALA A 98 5.78 -15.31 -29.04
CA ALA A 98 5.43 -15.60 -27.65
C ALA A 98 4.97 -14.36 -26.87
N GLN A 99 5.45 -13.17 -27.24
CA GLN A 99 5.09 -11.91 -26.59
C GLN A 99 4.26 -11.04 -27.52
N THR A 100 3.22 -10.41 -26.98
CA THR A 100 2.35 -9.49 -27.72
C THR A 100 2.25 -8.14 -27.01
N ILE A 101 2.11 -7.08 -27.79
CA ILE A 101 1.81 -5.73 -27.30
C ILE A 101 0.96 -4.98 -28.33
N ALA A 102 -0.10 -4.32 -27.89
CA ALA A 102 -0.88 -3.43 -28.74
C ALA A 102 -0.45 -1.98 -28.50
N LEU A 103 -0.14 -1.25 -29.56
CA LEU A 103 0.12 0.19 -29.52
C LEU A 103 -1.13 0.91 -30.05
N LEU A 104 -1.76 1.69 -29.18
CA LEU A 104 -2.87 2.56 -29.52
C LEU A 104 -2.33 3.94 -29.90
N THR A 105 -2.75 4.41 -31.08
CA THR A 105 -2.29 5.67 -31.68
C THR A 105 -3.47 6.53 -32.15
N ARG A 106 -3.21 7.78 -32.47
CA ARG A 106 -4.15 8.68 -33.18
C ARG A 106 -3.47 9.29 -34.39
N ALA A 107 -4.26 9.83 -35.30
CA ALA A 107 -3.78 10.71 -36.36
C ALA A 107 -2.99 11.90 -35.78
N ASP A 108 -2.04 12.43 -36.55
CA ASP A 108 -1.24 13.62 -36.20
C ASP A 108 -0.50 13.56 -34.84
N CYS A 109 -0.16 12.35 -34.39
CA CYS A 109 0.52 12.13 -33.11
C CYS A 109 2.03 11.87 -33.30
N ALA A 110 2.86 12.91 -33.20
CA ALA A 110 4.32 12.76 -33.28
C ALA A 110 4.92 11.80 -32.22
N PRO A 111 4.45 11.79 -30.95
CA PRO A 111 4.90 10.79 -29.97
C PRO A 111 4.52 9.35 -30.34
N CYS A 112 3.41 9.15 -31.08
CA CYS A 112 2.98 7.83 -31.56
C CYS A 112 3.92 7.31 -32.65
N ALA A 113 4.33 8.17 -33.60
CA ALA A 113 5.33 7.81 -34.59
C ALA A 113 6.67 7.40 -33.93
N LYS A 114 7.05 8.08 -32.84
CA LYS A 114 8.22 7.70 -32.06
C LYS A 114 8.05 6.38 -31.31
N ALA A 115 6.89 6.16 -30.68
CA ALA A 115 6.54 4.91 -30.00
C ALA A 115 6.65 3.71 -30.95
N GLU A 116 6.05 3.82 -32.14
CA GLU A 116 6.10 2.79 -33.17
C GLU A 116 7.54 2.51 -33.61
N ALA A 117 8.32 3.56 -33.90
CA ALA A 117 9.71 3.41 -34.30
C ALA A 117 10.58 2.72 -33.23
N ASP A 118 10.32 3.03 -31.94
CA ASP A 118 10.99 2.39 -30.82
C ASP A 118 10.59 0.90 -30.70
N LEU A 119 9.31 0.56 -30.85
CA LEU A 119 8.84 -0.84 -30.89
C LEU A 119 9.38 -1.62 -32.08
N ARG A 120 9.45 -1.02 -33.28
CA ARG A 120 10.05 -1.65 -34.47
C ARG A 120 11.53 -1.97 -34.28
N LYS A 121 12.26 -1.20 -33.46
CA LYS A 121 13.63 -1.54 -33.08
C LYS A 121 13.67 -2.70 -32.09
N LEU A 122 12.70 -2.77 -31.18
CA LEU A 122 12.63 -3.84 -30.18
C LEU A 122 12.32 -5.21 -30.80
N THR A 123 11.47 -5.28 -31.82
CA THR A 123 11.12 -6.53 -32.49
C THR A 123 12.27 -7.17 -33.25
N LYS A 124 13.29 -6.41 -33.67
CA LYS A 124 14.45 -6.94 -34.43
C LYS A 124 15.31 -7.95 -33.65
N GLY A 125 15.18 -8.04 -32.34
CA GLY A 125 15.96 -8.96 -31.51
C GLY A 125 15.12 -9.74 -30.50
N ARG A 126 13.81 -9.82 -30.71
CA ARG A 126 12.85 -10.41 -29.77
C ARG A 126 11.73 -11.12 -30.50
N ASP A 127 11.22 -12.14 -29.86
CA ASP A 127 10.00 -12.81 -30.27
C ASP A 127 8.77 -12.01 -29.82
N LEU A 128 8.56 -10.87 -30.48
CA LEU A 128 7.56 -9.87 -30.13
C LEU A 128 6.68 -9.52 -31.31
N ARG A 129 5.37 -9.67 -31.11
CA ARG A 129 4.31 -9.18 -31.98
C ARG A 129 3.79 -7.84 -31.48
N VAL A 130 3.71 -6.87 -32.39
CA VAL A 130 3.11 -5.55 -32.13
C VAL A 130 1.88 -5.36 -33.00
N THR A 131 0.74 -5.11 -32.37
CA THR A 131 -0.51 -4.68 -33.04
C THR A 131 -0.56 -3.16 -33.07
N LEU A 132 -0.98 -2.57 -34.18
CA LEU A 132 -1.24 -1.13 -34.31
C LEU A 132 -2.74 -0.90 -34.33
N ILE A 133 -3.22 -0.03 -33.45
CA ILE A 133 -4.64 0.27 -33.29
C ILE A 133 -4.82 1.78 -33.37
N ASP A 134 -5.60 2.22 -34.35
CA ASP A 134 -6.04 3.61 -34.39
C ASP A 134 -7.22 3.80 -33.44
N MET A 135 -7.07 4.72 -32.49
CA MET A 135 -8.06 5.02 -31.46
C MET A 135 -9.30 5.72 -32.03
N ASP A 136 -9.15 6.49 -33.10
CA ASP A 136 -10.26 7.20 -33.74
C ASP A 136 -11.09 6.24 -34.61
N GLU A 137 -10.47 5.20 -35.16
CA GLU A 137 -11.16 4.11 -35.87
C GLU A 137 -11.79 3.07 -34.92
N ASN A 138 -11.34 3.00 -33.66
CA ASN A 138 -11.78 2.01 -32.67
C ASN A 138 -12.30 2.65 -31.36
N PRO A 139 -13.27 3.57 -31.41
CA PRO A 139 -13.70 4.33 -30.23
C PRO A 139 -14.33 3.46 -29.14
N ASP A 140 -14.97 2.35 -29.53
CA ASP A 140 -15.59 1.40 -28.61
C ASP A 140 -14.54 0.58 -27.82
N LEU A 141 -13.44 0.19 -28.49
CA LEU A 141 -12.31 -0.46 -27.84
C LEU A 141 -11.64 0.48 -26.83
N VAL A 142 -11.43 1.72 -27.24
CA VAL A 142 -10.83 2.78 -26.42
C VAL A 142 -11.66 3.05 -25.17
N GLN A 143 -12.99 3.12 -25.33
CA GLN A 143 -13.92 3.27 -24.21
C GLN A 143 -13.90 2.04 -23.29
N ALA A 144 -13.90 0.83 -23.84
CA ALA A 144 -13.86 -0.40 -23.05
C ALA A 144 -12.59 -0.52 -22.19
N LEU A 145 -11.46 -0.05 -22.72
CA LEU A 145 -10.16 -0.03 -22.03
C LEU A 145 -9.95 1.22 -21.15
N GLU A 146 -10.88 2.18 -21.19
CA GLU A 146 -10.78 3.47 -20.47
C GLU A 146 -9.46 4.22 -20.74
N LEU A 147 -9.02 4.16 -22.00
CA LEU A 147 -7.82 4.86 -22.47
C LEU A 147 -8.21 6.19 -23.10
N ASP A 148 -7.63 7.28 -22.61
CA ASP A 148 -7.92 8.64 -23.06
C ASP A 148 -6.73 9.28 -23.82
N LEU A 149 -5.52 8.75 -23.60
CA LEU A 149 -4.27 9.30 -24.11
C LEU A 149 -3.64 8.44 -25.22
N ALA A 150 -3.07 9.11 -26.23
CA ALA A 150 -2.22 8.49 -27.24
C ALA A 150 -0.77 9.02 -27.13
N PRO A 151 0.26 8.19 -27.33
CA PRO A 151 0.17 6.75 -27.47
C PRO A 151 -0.13 6.06 -26.13
N SER A 152 -0.76 4.90 -26.19
CA SER A 152 -0.90 3.98 -25.05
C SER A 152 -0.52 2.56 -25.48
N TYR A 153 -0.04 1.76 -24.54
CA TYR A 153 0.39 0.38 -24.77
C TYR A 153 -0.48 -0.56 -23.94
N VAL A 154 -0.91 -1.66 -24.53
CA VAL A 154 -1.61 -2.73 -23.81
C VAL A 154 -0.80 -4.00 -23.94
N LEU A 155 -0.42 -4.55 -22.80
CA LEU A 155 0.19 -5.87 -22.65
C LEU A 155 -0.88 -6.82 -22.08
N PRO A 156 -0.66 -8.15 -22.11
CA PRO A 156 -1.62 -9.11 -21.57
C PRO A 156 -1.99 -8.89 -20.09
N ASP A 157 -1.10 -8.26 -19.31
CA ASP A 157 -1.22 -8.10 -17.86
C ASP A 157 -1.26 -6.63 -17.39
N MET A 158 -1.15 -5.65 -18.29
CA MET A 158 -1.14 -4.23 -17.90
C MET A 158 -1.39 -3.26 -19.07
N MET A 159 -1.73 -2.02 -18.72
CA MET A 159 -1.81 -0.89 -19.65
C MET A 159 -0.81 0.20 -19.25
N LEU A 160 -0.12 0.77 -20.23
CA LEU A 160 0.83 1.87 -20.04
C LEU A 160 0.34 3.09 -20.84
N ARG A 161 0.11 4.21 -20.16
CA ARG A 161 -0.39 5.44 -20.79
C ARG A 161 0.77 6.40 -21.08
N GLY A 162 0.79 6.98 -22.28
CA GLY A 162 1.81 7.92 -22.74
C GLY A 162 3.05 7.24 -23.32
N HIS A 163 3.93 8.01 -23.98
CA HIS A 163 5.14 7.48 -24.63
C HIS A 163 6.10 6.85 -23.61
N MET A 164 6.41 5.56 -23.80
CA MET A 164 7.35 4.81 -22.98
C MET A 164 8.71 4.68 -23.69
N PRO A 165 9.83 5.06 -23.05
CA PRO A 165 11.15 4.81 -23.58
C PRO A 165 11.41 3.31 -23.81
N ALA A 166 12.10 2.96 -24.90
CA ALA A 166 12.37 1.56 -25.25
C ALA A 166 13.06 0.75 -24.12
N ILE A 167 13.90 1.40 -23.30
CA ILE A 167 14.57 0.76 -22.15
C ILE A 167 13.57 0.32 -21.07
N VAL A 168 12.47 1.05 -20.90
CA VAL A 168 11.40 0.75 -19.96
C VAL A 168 10.57 -0.41 -20.49
N LEU A 169 10.15 -0.35 -21.76
CA LEU A 169 9.40 -1.43 -22.42
C LEU A 169 10.12 -2.78 -22.35
N LYS A 170 11.45 -2.79 -22.51
CA LYS A 170 12.26 -4.01 -22.39
C LYS A 170 12.08 -4.72 -21.04
N ARG A 171 11.83 -4.00 -19.94
CA ARG A 171 11.67 -4.61 -18.61
C ARG A 171 10.33 -5.34 -18.44
N TYR A 172 9.30 -4.86 -19.12
CA TYR A 172 7.98 -5.49 -19.11
C TYR A 172 7.92 -6.70 -20.06
N LEU A 173 8.67 -6.63 -21.17
CA LEU A 173 8.80 -7.72 -22.15
C LEU A 173 9.88 -8.76 -21.78
N THR A 174 10.25 -8.89 -20.52
CA THR A 174 11.18 -9.94 -20.03
C THR A 174 10.57 -10.81 -18.94
N ARG A 175 9.29 -10.61 -18.64
CA ARG A 175 8.53 -11.45 -17.73
C ARG A 175 8.03 -12.70 -18.46
#